data_AF-A0A968FL88-F1
#
_entry.id   AF-A0A968FL88-F1
#
_cell.length_a   1.000
_cell.length_b   1.000
_cell.length_c   1.000
_cell.angle_alpha   90.00
_cell.angle_beta   90.00
_cell.angle_gamma   90.00
#
_symmetry.space_group_name_H-M   'P 1'
#
loop_
_entity.id
_entity.type
_entity.pdbx_description
1 polymer ?
#
loop_
_entity_poly.entity_id
_entity_poly.type
_entity_poly.pdbx_seq_one_letter_code
_entity_poly.pdbx_strand_id
1 'polypeptide(L)' 'MPRVTSQPDDLNFEVSEGETLLEAGLRSGVAFAHACGGRAKCSTCRIWVTEGLNGCHERNELES' A
#
# COMPACT_ATOMS: atom_id res chain seq x y z
N MET A 1 12.97 -7.55 3.50
CA MET A 1 11.54 -7.24 3.73
C MET A 1 11.45 -5.86 4.33
N PRO A 2 10.95 -4.85 3.59
CA PRO A 2 10.79 -3.51 4.15
C PRO A 2 9.71 -3.51 5.25
N ARG A 3 9.92 -2.68 6.26
CA ARG A 3 8.98 -2.42 7.34
C ARG A 3 8.21 -1.14 7.03
N VAL A 4 6.89 -1.20 7.16
CA VAL A 4 5.98 -0.09 6.89
C VAL A 4 5.17 0.20 8.15
N THR A 5 4.95 1.49 8.41
CA THR A 5 4.10 1.98 9.49
C THR A 5 2.94 2.75 8.89
N SER A 6 1.70 2.36 9.19
CA SER A 6 0.51 3.10 8.75
C SER A 6 0.22 4.27 9.68
N GLN A 7 -0.20 5.40 9.13
CA GLN A 7 -0.67 6.54 9.90
C GLN A 7 -2.14 6.84 9.55
N PRO A 8 -2.98 7.24 10.52
CA PRO A 8 -2.67 7.51 11.94
C PRO A 8 -2.73 6.28 12.87
N ASP A 9 -3.04 5.09 12.34
CA ASP A 9 -3.37 3.91 13.15
C ASP A 9 -2.16 3.23 13.83
N ASP A 10 -0.93 3.65 13.51
CA ASP A 10 0.34 3.14 14.02
C ASP A 10 0.53 1.61 13.89
N LEU A 11 -0.12 1.00 12.90
CA LEU A 11 0.09 -0.41 12.58
C LEU A 11 1.42 -0.60 11.85
N ASN A 12 2.22 -1.51 12.38
CA ASN A 12 3.54 -1.83 11.88
C ASN A 12 3.52 -3.22 11.22
N PHE A 13 3.94 -3.30 9.97
CA PHE A 13 3.91 -4.56 9.21
C PHE A 13 5.07 -4.70 8.23
N GLU A 14 5.35 -5.95 7.87
CA GLU A 14 6.37 -6.30 6.88
C GLU A 14 5.73 -6.63 5.54
N VAL A 15 6.38 -6.20 4.46
CA VAL A 15 5.99 -6.47 3.08
C VAL A 15 6.91 -7.54 2.51
N SER A 16 6.33 -8.62 2.02
CA SER A 16 7.08 -9.72 1.40
C SER A 16 7.52 -9.35 -0.01
N GLU A 17 8.54 -10.04 -0.54
CA GLU A 17 8.91 -9.88 -1.94
C GLU A 17 7.75 -10.28 -2.85
N GLY A 18 7.41 -9.41 -3.80
CA GLY A 18 6.26 -9.59 -4.71
C GLY A 18 4.88 -9.25 -4.12
N GLU A 19 4.80 -8.90 -2.83
CA GLU A 19 3.56 -8.46 -2.17
C GLU A 19 3.37 -6.95 -2.33
N THR A 20 2.14 -6.51 -2.59
CA THR A 20 1.79 -5.09 -2.65
C THR A 20 1.55 -4.51 -1.25
N LEU A 21 1.65 -3.18 -1.12
CA LEU A 21 1.29 -2.49 0.13
C LEU A 21 -0.17 -2.72 0.54
N LEU A 22 -1.08 -2.84 -0.44
CA LEU A 22 -2.48 -3.13 -0.18
C LEU A 22 -2.65 -4.52 0.46
N GLU A 23 -2.01 -5.55 -0.09
CA GLU A 23 -2.08 -6.92 0.43
C GLU A 23 -1.48 -7.02 1.83
N ALA A 24 -0.27 -6.48 2.01
CA ALA A 24 0.43 -6.50 3.30
C ALA A 24 -0.36 -5.73 4.38
N GLY A 25 -0.92 -4.58 4.02
CA GLY A 25 -1.74 -3.77 4.91
C GLY A 25 -3.04 -4.46 5.32
N LEU A 26 -3.78 -5.02 4.36
CA LEU A 26 -5.02 -5.77 4.62
C LEU A 26 -4.76 -7.00 5.51
N ARG A 27 -3.70 -7.76 5.22
CA ARG A 27 -3.28 -8.90 6.04
C ARG A 27 -2.95 -8.49 7.48
N SER A 28 -2.46 -7.28 7.66
CA SER A 28 -2.05 -6.73 8.97
C SER A 28 -3.17 -5.96 9.67
N GLY A 29 -4.37 -5.87 9.08
CA GLY A 29 -5.55 -5.23 9.67
C GLY A 29 -5.72 -3.74 9.38
N VAL A 30 -4.96 -3.16 8.44
CA VAL A 30 -5.16 -1.78 7.99
C VAL A 30 -6.50 -1.68 7.27
N ALA A 31 -7.32 -0.70 7.66
CA ALA A 31 -8.62 -0.46 7.06
C ALA A 31 -8.51 0.23 5.69
N PHE A 32 -8.24 -0.55 4.64
CA PHE A 32 -8.21 -0.07 3.26
C PHE A 32 -9.59 -0.10 2.59
N ALA A 33 -9.96 0.98 1.93
CA ALA A 33 -10.98 0.91 0.89
C ALA A 33 -10.38 0.33 -0.40
N HIS A 34 -10.96 -0.72 -0.97
CA HIS A 34 -10.35 -1.45 -2.09
C HIS A 34 -11.41 -1.98 -3.08
N ALA A 35 -12.22 -1.07 -3.64
CA ALA A 35 -13.42 -1.42 -4.40
C ALA A 35 -13.14 -2.38 -5.60
N CYS A 36 -12.00 -2.25 -6.29
CA CYS A 36 -11.62 -3.14 -7.39
C CYS A 36 -10.74 -4.34 -6.98
N GLY A 37 -10.34 -4.40 -5.70
CA GLY A 37 -9.43 -5.42 -5.16
C GLY A 37 -8.00 -5.34 -5.75
N GLY A 38 -7.42 -4.14 -5.86
CA GLY A 38 -6.02 -3.98 -6.29
C GLY A 38 -5.77 -4.11 -7.81
N ARG A 39 -6.81 -3.98 -8.64
CA ARG A 39 -6.72 -4.17 -10.11
C ARG A 39 -6.51 -2.88 -10.91
N ALA A 40 -6.10 -1.79 -10.27
CA ALA A 40 -5.91 -0.47 -10.89
C ALA A 40 -7.14 0.04 -11.70
N LYS A 41 -8.37 -0.23 -11.19
CA LYS A 41 -9.65 0.22 -11.80
C LYS A 41 -10.42 1.22 -10.94
N CYS A 42 -9.90 1.58 -9.78
CA CYS A 42 -10.46 2.57 -8.87
C CYS A 42 -9.33 3.32 -8.16
N SER A 43 -9.66 4.33 -7.37
CA SER A 43 -8.71 5.13 -6.59
C SER A 43 -8.84 4.96 -5.06
N THR A 44 -9.63 3.98 -4.59
CA THR A 44 -10.00 3.89 -3.18
C THR A 44 -8.87 3.43 -2.27
N CYS A 45 -7.88 2.69 -2.80
CA CYS A 45 -6.74 2.18 -2.02
C CYS A 45 -5.55 3.16 -1.99
N ARG A 46 -5.76 4.40 -2.43
CA ARG A 46 -4.71 5.43 -2.50
C ARG A 46 -4.19 5.76 -1.11
N ILE A 47 -2.88 5.91 -1.00
CA ILE A 47 -2.17 6.33 0.21
C ILE A 47 -1.27 7.52 -0.10
N TRP A 48 -0.74 8.10 0.97
CA TRP A 48 0.38 9.03 0.90
C TRP A 48 1.62 8.35 1.48
N VAL A 49 2.71 8.36 0.73
CA VAL A 49 4.01 7.89 1.22
C VAL A 49 4.72 9.10 1.83
N THR A 50 4.67 9.21 3.16
CA THR A 50 5.27 10.33 3.90
C THR A 50 6.79 10.21 3.97
N GLU A 51 7.31 8.99 4.00
CA GLU A 51 8.73 8.66 4.07
C GLU A 51 9.04 7.42 3.21
N GLY A 52 10.24 7.34 2.67
CA GLY A 52 10.68 6.15 1.92
C GLY A 52 10.23 6.05 0.46
N LEU A 53 9.70 7.13 -0.14
CA LEU A 53 9.24 7.15 -1.54
C LEU A 53 10.30 6.66 -2.54
N ASN A 54 11.58 6.93 -2.27
CA ASN A 54 12.69 6.50 -3.13
C ASN A 54 12.85 4.97 -3.22
N GLY A 55 12.24 4.21 -2.29
CA GLY A 55 12.19 2.76 -2.32
C GLY A 55 11.01 2.20 -3.12
N CYS A 56 10.11 3.05 -3.61
CA CYS A 56 8.98 2.66 -4.44
C CYS A 56 9.34 2.71 -5.93
N HIS A 57 8.70 1.88 -6.72
CA HIS A 57 8.72 2.03 -8.18
C HIS A 57 7.98 3.30 -8.59
N GLU A 58 8.33 3.83 -9.76
CA GLU A 58 7.55 4.90 -10.38
C GLU A 58 6.12 4.45 -10.66
N ARG A 59 5.19 5.41 -10.62
CA ARG A 59 3.79 5.18 -10.97
C ARG A 59 3.72 4.71 -12.42
N ASN A 60 2.99 3.63 -12.66
CA ASN A 60 2.78 3.12 -14.02
C ASN A 60 1.57 3.80 -14.70
N GLU A 61 1.36 3.52 -15.98
CA GLU A 61 0.28 4.12 -16.78
C GLU A 61 -1.14 3.77 -16.29
N LEU A 62 -1.32 2.65 -15.57
CA LEU A 62 -2.61 2.25 -15.03
C LEU A 62 -2.96 3.01 -13.73
N GLU A 63 -1.95 3.60 -13.08
CA GLU A 63 -2.11 4.30 -11.82
C GLU A 63 -2.43 5.78 -12.08
N SER A 64 -3.74 6.11 -12.17
CA SER A 64 -4.24 7.49 -12.37
C SER A 64 -4.39 8.30 -11.08
#